data_AF-A0A562V9P4-F1
#
_entry.id   AF-A0A562V9P4-F1
#
_cell.length_a   1.000
_cell.length_b   1.000
_cell.length_c   1.000
_cell.angle_alpha   90.00
_cell.angle_beta   90.00
_cell.angle_gamma   90.00
#
_symmetry.space_group_name_H-M   'P 1'
#
loop_
_entity.id
_entity.type
_entity.pdbx_description
1 polymer ?
#
loop_
_entity_poly.entity_id
_entity_poly.type
_entity_poly.pdbx_seq_one_letter_code
_entity_poly.pdbx_strand_id
1 'polypeptide(L)'
;MIRNGIEYFPVTDDVVVALLREKEADGAGAHELADYAATELGLRPPDHQPGDPLPLIVEVFPPDMDHGVYVWNIHEYFDEELGEDQPSEEQRPPERRWHDS
;
A
#
# COMPACT_ATOMS: atom_id res chain seq x y z
N MET A 1 0.92 8.96 -13.58
CA MET A 1 2.27 8.67 -14.10
C MET A 1 2.47 7.17 -14.03
N ILE A 2 2.86 6.50 -15.11
CA ILE A 2 3.12 5.04 -15.10
C ILE A 2 4.63 4.83 -14.92
N ARG A 3 5.06 4.15 -13.86
CA ARG A 3 6.47 3.78 -13.64
C ARG A 3 6.52 2.33 -13.15
N ASN A 4 7.32 1.48 -13.79
CA ASN A 4 7.42 0.03 -13.49
C ASN A 4 6.08 -0.74 -13.59
N GLY A 5 5.16 -0.31 -14.46
CA GLY A 5 3.82 -0.90 -14.56
C GLY A 5 2.83 -0.37 -13.52
N ILE A 6 3.30 0.45 -12.56
CA ILE A 6 2.51 1.05 -11.50
C ILE A 6 2.05 2.44 -11.96
N GLU A 7 0.76 2.58 -12.17
CA GLU A 7 0.04 3.83 -12.35
C GLU A 7 -0.16 4.54 -11.00
N TYR A 8 0.51 5.68 -10.87
CA TYR A 8 0.41 6.57 -9.73
C TYR A 8 -0.46 7.78 -10.05
N PHE A 9 -1.36 8.11 -9.12
CA PHE A 9 -2.24 9.26 -9.19
C PHE A 9 -1.85 10.27 -8.11
N PRO A 10 -1.10 11.33 -8.49
CA PRO A 10 -0.57 12.27 -7.51
C PRO A 10 -1.66 13.13 -6.91
N VAL A 11 -1.52 13.39 -5.61
CA VAL A 11 -2.25 14.42 -4.89
C VAL A 11 -1.54 15.74 -5.18
N THR A 12 -2.23 16.67 -5.85
CA THR A 12 -1.60 17.87 -6.45
C THR A 12 -2.01 19.19 -5.82
N ASP A 13 -2.93 19.18 -4.86
CA ASP A 13 -3.32 20.38 -4.12
C ASP A 13 -2.30 20.63 -2.99
N ASP A 14 -1.61 21.78 -3.01
CA ASP A 14 -0.55 22.11 -2.06
C ASP A 14 -1.04 22.16 -0.60
N VAL A 15 -2.27 22.60 -0.36
CA VAL A 15 -2.85 22.66 0.99
C VAL A 15 -3.11 21.25 1.50
N VAL A 16 -3.66 20.39 0.65
CA VAL A 16 -3.84 18.98 0.96
C VAL A 16 -2.52 18.29 1.25
N VAL A 17 -1.49 18.53 0.41
CA VAL A 17 -0.17 17.92 0.59
C VAL A 17 0.43 18.35 1.93
N ALA A 18 0.30 19.62 2.31
CA ALA A 18 0.76 20.11 3.61
C ALA A 18 0.05 19.40 4.79
N LEU A 19 -1.27 19.19 4.70
CA LEU A 19 -2.04 18.49 5.73
C LEU A 19 -1.67 17.01 5.84
N LEU A 20 -1.41 16.34 4.71
CA LEU A 20 -0.94 14.95 4.70
C LEU A 20 0.45 14.84 5.34
N ARG A 21 1.36 15.79 5.07
CA ARG A 21 2.69 15.83 5.71
C ARG A 21 2.61 16.04 7.22
N GLU A 22 1.74 16.92 7.68
CA GLU A 22 1.51 17.13 9.11
C GLU A 22 1.00 15.84 9.77
N LYS A 23 0.02 15.18 9.14
CA LYS A 23 -0.55 13.93 9.63
C LYS A 23 0.47 12.78 9.69
N GLU A 24 1.32 12.66 8.68
CA GLU A 24 2.41 11.69 8.67
C GLU A 24 3.46 12.01 9.74
N ALA A 25 3.80 13.29 9.94
CA ALA A 25 4.73 13.72 10.99
C ALA A 25 4.22 13.41 12.42
N ASP A 26 2.89 13.35 12.59
CA ASP A 26 2.24 12.88 13.83
C ASP A 26 2.27 11.35 14.00
N GLY A 27 2.83 10.62 13.03
CA GLY A 27 3.03 9.17 13.08
C GLY A 27 2.02 8.36 12.28
N ALA A 28 1.18 9.00 11.45
CA ALA A 28 0.19 8.28 10.66
C ALA A 28 0.85 7.39 9.58
N GLY A 29 0.39 6.16 9.48
CA GLY A 29 0.79 5.23 8.41
C GLY A 29 -0.03 5.40 7.12
N ALA A 30 0.36 4.70 6.06
CA ALA A 30 -0.25 4.80 4.72
C ALA A 30 -1.78 4.56 4.69
N HIS A 31 -2.28 3.65 5.53
CA HIS A 31 -3.73 3.41 5.68
C HIS A 31 -4.44 4.59 6.35
N GLU A 32 -3.85 5.16 7.40
CA GLU A 32 -4.43 6.29 8.13
C GLU A 32 -4.40 7.57 7.29
N LEU A 33 -3.37 7.75 6.45
CA LEU A 33 -3.32 8.84 5.48
C LEU A 33 -4.43 8.72 4.42
N ALA A 34 -4.67 7.50 3.91
CA ALA A 34 -5.76 7.25 2.97
C ALA A 34 -7.14 7.52 3.58
N ASP A 35 -7.37 7.04 4.81
CA ASP A 35 -8.62 7.27 5.53
C ASP A 35 -8.82 8.76 5.83
N TYR A 36 -7.79 9.45 6.31
CA TYR A 36 -7.81 10.89 6.55
C TYR A 36 -8.10 11.69 5.27
N ALA A 37 -7.40 11.37 4.17
CA ALA A 37 -7.64 12.00 2.88
C ALA A 37 -9.08 11.80 2.41
N ALA A 38 -9.64 10.61 2.61
CA ALA A 38 -10.99 10.30 2.18
C ALA A 38 -12.07 10.94 3.07
N THR A 39 -11.93 10.83 4.39
CA THR A 39 -12.99 11.21 5.34
C THR A 39 -12.95 12.70 5.69
N GLU A 40 -11.76 13.25 5.93
CA GLU A 40 -11.58 14.62 6.41
C GLU A 40 -11.30 15.62 5.28
N LEU A 41 -10.53 15.21 4.26
CA LEU A 41 -10.17 16.09 3.14
C LEU A 41 -11.11 15.96 1.92
N GLY A 42 -12.02 14.97 1.94
CA GLY A 42 -12.98 14.74 0.86
C GLY A 42 -12.34 14.28 -0.46
N LEU A 43 -11.08 13.82 -0.42
CA LEU A 43 -10.38 13.31 -1.60
C LEU A 43 -10.86 11.91 -1.94
N ARG A 44 -10.78 11.57 -3.22
CA ARG A 44 -11.08 10.22 -3.68
C ARG A 44 -9.99 9.77 -4.65
N PRO A 45 -9.65 8.48 -4.65
CA PRO A 45 -8.89 7.91 -5.74
C PRO A 45 -9.69 8.05 -7.04
N PRO A 46 -9.03 8.22 -8.19
CA PRO A 46 -9.69 8.14 -9.48
C PRO A 46 -10.43 6.79 -9.63
N ASP A 47 -11.58 6.83 -10.29
CA ASP A 47 -12.48 5.70 -10.56
C ASP A 47 -13.04 4.93 -9.34
N HIS A 48 -12.80 5.43 -8.12
CA HIS A 48 -13.32 4.82 -6.90
C HIS A 48 -14.84 5.03 -6.75
N GLN A 49 -15.58 3.93 -6.54
CA GLN A 49 -17.02 3.94 -6.30
C GLN A 49 -17.38 3.80 -4.82
N PRO A 50 -18.55 4.28 -4.39
CA PRO A 50 -19.03 4.05 -3.03
C PRO A 50 -19.13 2.55 -2.70
N GLY A 51 -18.37 2.11 -1.70
CA GLY A 51 -18.31 0.71 -1.27
C GLY A 51 -17.07 -0.03 -1.75
N ASP A 52 -16.31 0.54 -2.67
CA ASP A 52 -14.99 0.04 -3.00
C ASP A 52 -14.06 0.24 -1.79
N PRO A 53 -13.06 -0.61 -1.60
CA PRO A 53 -12.12 -0.43 -0.52
C PRO A 53 -11.10 0.66 -0.94
N LEU A 54 -10.55 1.41 0.03
CA LEU A 54 -9.70 2.58 -0.24
C LEU A 54 -8.23 2.18 -0.50
N PRO A 55 -7.58 2.67 -1.57
CA PRO A 55 -6.14 2.53 -1.78
C PRO A 55 -5.34 3.33 -0.78
N LEU A 56 -4.14 2.84 -0.51
CA LEU A 56 -3.22 3.50 0.39
C LEU A 56 -2.72 4.81 -0.22
N ILE A 57 -2.39 5.77 0.63
CA ILE A 57 -1.58 6.92 0.24
C ILE A 57 -0.14 6.65 0.67
N VAL A 58 0.77 6.72 -0.29
CA VAL A 58 2.22 6.56 -0.05
C VAL A 58 2.98 7.75 -0.60
N GLU A 59 4.12 8.06 0.00
CA GLU A 59 5.08 9.00 -0.58
C GLU A 59 5.97 8.25 -1.58
N VAL A 60 6.06 8.75 -2.81
CA VAL A 60 7.01 8.27 -3.82
C VAL A 60 8.00 9.37 -4.18
N PHE A 61 9.22 8.98 -4.55
CA PHE A 61 10.28 9.91 -4.99
C PHE A 61 10.51 9.75 -6.49
N PRO A 62 9.88 10.58 -7.35
CA PRO A 62 10.17 10.60 -8.78
C PRO A 62 11.64 10.94 -9.04
N PRO A 63 12.26 10.41 -10.11
CA PRO A 63 13.68 10.64 -10.37
C PRO A 63 13.97 12.09 -10.80
N ASP A 64 12.94 12.77 -11.32
CA ASP A 64 13.02 14.14 -11.85
C ASP A 64 12.62 15.18 -10.79
N MET A 65 12.40 14.75 -9.54
CA MET A 65 12.00 15.61 -8.42
C MET A 65 12.96 15.40 -7.24
N ASP A 66 13.22 16.46 -6.51
CA ASP A 66 14.04 16.47 -5.29
C ASP A 66 13.23 16.24 -4.01
N HIS A 67 11.92 16.06 -4.15
CA HIS A 67 10.97 15.86 -3.07
C HIS A 67 10.04 14.68 -3.36
N GLY A 68 9.50 14.11 -2.29
CA GLY A 68 8.48 13.08 -2.37
C GLY A 68 7.10 13.67 -2.67
N VAL A 69 6.30 12.87 -3.38
CA VAL A 69 4.93 13.18 -3.83
C VAL A 69 4.00 12.13 -3.27
N TYR A 70 2.90 12.55 -2.63
CA TYR A 70 1.86 11.62 -2.21
C TYR A 70 1.04 11.15 -3.40
N VAL A 71 0.81 9.84 -3.45
CA VAL A 71 0.07 9.18 -4.53
C VAL A 71 -0.90 8.17 -3.94
N TRP A 72 -2.05 8.00 -4.58
CA TRP A 72 -2.88 6.81 -4.38
C TRP A 72 -2.17 5.59 -4.97
N ASN A 73 -1.92 4.58 -4.17
CA ASN A 73 -1.34 3.30 -4.59
C ASN A 73 -2.45 2.34 -5.05
N ILE A 74 -2.89 2.48 -6.30
CA ILE A 74 -4.06 1.75 -6.84
C ILE A 74 -3.71 0.30 -7.27
N HIS A 75 -2.43 -0.08 -7.22
CA HIS A 75 -1.97 -1.39 -7.73
C HIS A 75 -2.29 -2.59 -6.84
N GLU A 76 -2.71 -2.37 -5.60
CA GLU A 76 -3.06 -3.48 -4.69
C GLU A 76 -4.55 -3.89 -4.73
N TYR A 77 -5.41 -3.20 -5.49
CA TYR A 77 -6.84 -3.55 -5.56
C TYR A 77 -7.17 -4.70 -6.50
N PHE A 78 -6.26 -5.08 -7.38
CA PHE A 78 -6.48 -6.15 -8.36
C PHE A 78 -5.75 -7.46 -8.04
N ASP A 79 -5.08 -7.55 -6.88
CA ASP A 79 -4.28 -8.72 -6.51
C ASP A 79 -4.98 -9.66 -5.50
N GLU A 80 -6.32 -9.74 -5.56
CA GLU A 80 -7.09 -10.84 -4.94
C GLU A 80 -6.93 -12.18 -5.69
N GLU A 81 -5.97 -12.31 -6.63
CA GLU A 81 -5.66 -13.57 -7.34
C GLU A 81 -4.23 -14.11 -7.09
N LEU A 82 -3.54 -13.71 -6.03
CA LEU A 82 -2.41 -14.49 -5.52
C LEU A 82 -2.85 -15.35 -4.33
N GLY A 83 -3.25 -16.57 -4.68
CA GLY A 83 -3.68 -17.61 -3.75
C GLY A 83 -2.74 -17.78 -2.56
N GLU A 84 -3.36 -18.07 -1.42
CA GLU A 84 -2.75 -18.41 -0.16
C GLU A 84 -1.68 -19.51 -0.31
N ASP A 85 -0.41 -19.17 -0.52
CA ASP A 85 0.70 -20.05 -0.16
C ASP A 85 0.94 -19.89 1.34
N GLN A 86 0.06 -20.51 2.14
CA GLN A 86 0.36 -20.77 3.54
C GLN A 86 1.62 -21.63 3.58
N PRO A 87 2.70 -21.23 4.29
CA PRO A 87 3.72 -22.19 4.66
C PRO A 87 3.11 -23.09 5.74
N SER A 88 2.45 -24.19 5.32
CA SER A 88 2.06 -25.23 6.27
C SER A 88 3.34 -25.80 6.88
N GLU A 89 3.51 -25.52 8.17
CA GLU A 89 4.42 -26.24 9.06
C GLU A 89 4.31 -27.76 8.83
N GLU A 90 5.41 -28.46 9.15
CA GLU A 90 5.46 -29.91 9.38
C GLU A 90 5.92 -30.80 8.21
N GLN A 91 7.24 -30.84 8.01
CA GLN A 91 7.92 -32.11 7.71
C GLN A 91 9.10 -32.28 8.67
N ARG A 92 8.80 -32.73 9.90
CA ARG A 92 9.81 -33.28 10.81
C ARG A 92 10.49 -34.44 10.08
N PRO A 93 11.84 -34.51 10.02
CA PRO A 93 12.50 -35.66 9.42
C PRO A 93 12.15 -36.92 10.23
N PRO A 94 11.83 -38.06 9.59
CA PRO A 94 11.54 -39.27 10.33
C PRO A 94 12.78 -39.71 11.11
N GLU A 95 12.58 -40.01 12.39
CA GLU A 95 13.61 -40.62 13.25
C GLU A 95 14.10 -41.93 12.59
N ARG A 96 15.35 -41.94 12.12
CA ARG A 96 15.99 -43.18 11.69
C ARG A 96 16.29 -44.04 12.92
N ARG A 97 15.34 -44.88 13.29
CA ARG A 97 15.55 -46.06 14.13
C ARG A 97 16.38 -47.08 13.33
N TRP A 98 17.69 -47.09 13.54
CA TRP A 98 18.53 -48.21 13.14
C TRP A 98 18.48 -49.25 14.27
N HIS A 99 17.72 -50.32 14.05
CA HIS A 99 17.84 -51.56 14.81
C HIS A 99 18.91 -52.43 14.14
N ASP A 100 19.92 -52.76 14.93
CA ASP A 100 20.68 -54.02 15.01
C ASP A 100 20.91 -54.87 13.76
N SER A 101 22.19 -55.11 13.48
CA SER A 101 22.71 -56.44 13.11
C SER A 101 24.14 -56.58 13.63
#